data_AF-A0A0A9DYI4-F1
#
_entry.id   AF-A0A0A9DYI4-F1
#
_cell.length_a   1.000
_cell.length_b   1.000
_cell.length_c   1.000
_cell.angle_alpha   90.00
_cell.angle_beta   90.00
_cell.angle_gamma   90.00
#
_symmetry.space_group_name_H-M   'P 1'
#
loop_
_entity.id
_entity.type
_entity.pdbx_description
1 polymer ?
#
loop_
_entity_poly.entity_id
_entity_poly.type
_entity_poly.pdbx_seq_one_letter_code
_entity_poly.pdbx_strand_id
1 'polypeptide(L)'
;MMEKSDGRSVFQDEAMEILLDSLSCQENSRVQSLSASVLSDLGGTYSWSGESYTVAWLTKKAGLTSTSHRNTIRNIDWLDSCLQDIEISTWSSNSARAIIKIGVPVISALAKGMQSKVKGTSNDSLVCAAWLGSELVALGENDIRYSACEIMLHDIASHLHPGFELAERVVACMCLYNYTSGKGKQMLMSLSEGSRESLRRLSSFTWMAEELLQVTDYFLPRKPVSTVGI
;
A
#
# COMPACT_ATOMS: atom_id res chain seq x y z
N MET A 1 0.86 25.63 -22.92
CA MET A 1 0.66 24.26 -22.39
C MET A 1 -0.81 23.92 -22.61
N MET A 2 -1.16 22.78 -23.21
CA MET A 2 -2.58 22.41 -23.40
C MET A 2 -3.12 21.93 -22.05
N GLU A 3 -3.83 22.81 -21.36
CA GLU A 3 -4.49 22.54 -20.09
C GLU A 3 -5.97 22.25 -20.34
N LYS A 4 -6.51 21.23 -19.66
CA LYS A 4 -7.95 20.98 -19.61
C LYS A 4 -8.66 22.08 -18.82
N SER A 5 -9.98 22.19 -18.97
CA SER A 5 -10.80 23.16 -18.24
C SER A 5 -10.74 23.03 -16.71
N ASP A 6 -10.24 21.90 -16.18
CA ASP A 6 -10.00 21.67 -14.75
C ASP A 6 -8.55 21.96 -14.31
N GLY A 7 -7.72 22.54 -15.19
CA GLY A 7 -6.31 22.88 -14.91
C GLY A 7 -5.34 21.70 -15.02
N ARG A 8 -5.79 20.54 -15.53
CA ARG A 8 -4.96 19.33 -15.66
C ARG A 8 -4.19 19.31 -16.99
N SER A 9 -2.94 18.87 -16.97
CA SER A 9 -2.12 18.74 -18.18
C SER A 9 -2.57 17.53 -19.00
N VAL A 10 -2.91 17.74 -20.28
CA VAL A 10 -3.30 16.65 -21.19
C VAL A 10 -2.22 15.57 -21.29
N PHE A 11 -0.94 15.97 -21.27
CA PHE A 11 0.19 15.04 -21.35
C PHE A 11 0.36 14.18 -20.11
N GLN A 12 0.01 14.70 -18.92
CA GLN A 12 0.10 13.93 -17.68
C GLN A 12 -0.96 12.84 -17.63
N ASP A 13 -2.18 13.15 -18.08
CA ASP A 13 -3.26 12.17 -18.14
C ASP A 13 -2.94 11.05 -19.13
N GLU A 14 -2.49 11.40 -20.35
CA GLU A 14 -2.11 10.41 -21.37
C GLU A 14 -0.95 9.53 -20.92
N ALA A 15 0.09 10.13 -20.32
CA ALA A 15 1.22 9.37 -19.79
C ALA A 15 0.80 8.41 -18.68
N MET A 16 -0.12 8.83 -17.81
CA MET A 16 -0.63 7.97 -16.75
C MET A 16 -1.50 6.86 -17.31
N GLU A 17 -2.36 7.13 -18.29
CA GLU A 17 -3.17 6.10 -18.97
C GLU A 17 -2.28 5.00 -19.55
N ILE A 18 -1.22 5.37 -20.28
CA ILE A 18 -0.24 4.41 -20.83
C ILE A 18 0.44 3.60 -19.72
N LEU A 19 0.81 4.22 -18.59
CA LEU A 19 1.42 3.52 -17.46
C LEU A 19 0.47 2.50 -16.82
N LEU A 20 -0.81 2.87 -16.64
CA LEU A 20 -1.83 2.00 -16.04
C LEU A 20 -2.20 0.83 -16.96
N ASP A 21 -2.29 1.08 -18.27
CA ASP A 21 -2.51 0.03 -19.27
C ASP A 21 -1.33 -0.92 -19.33
N SER A 22 -0.10 -0.38 -19.30
CA SER A 22 1.13 -1.16 -19.26
C SER A 22 1.24 -2.02 -18.00
N LEU A 23 0.83 -1.50 -16.85
CA LEU A 23 0.77 -2.26 -15.59
C LEU A 23 -0.26 -3.39 -15.66
N SER A 24 -1.39 -3.13 -16.31
CA SER A 24 -2.48 -4.11 -16.47
C SER A 24 -2.18 -5.17 -17.52
N CYS A 25 -1.28 -4.87 -18.47
CA CYS A 25 -0.91 -5.75 -19.57
C CYS A 25 0.10 -6.82 -19.15
N GLN A 26 -0.31 -8.08 -19.19
CA GLN A 26 0.54 -9.23 -18.86
C GLN A 26 1.36 -9.77 -20.05
N GLU A 27 1.19 -9.21 -21.24
CA GLU A 27 1.85 -9.70 -22.46
C GLU A 27 3.34 -9.33 -22.50
N ASN A 28 3.72 -8.19 -21.91
CA ASN A 28 5.09 -7.72 -21.87
C ASN A 28 5.56 -7.52 -20.42
N SER A 29 6.17 -8.56 -19.86
CA SER A 29 6.66 -8.57 -18.48
C SER A 29 7.64 -7.45 -18.17
N ARG A 30 8.46 -7.04 -19.15
CA ARG A 30 9.44 -5.97 -18.97
C ARG A 30 8.77 -4.61 -18.83
N VAL A 31 7.81 -4.32 -19.73
CA VAL A 31 7.05 -3.07 -19.70
C VAL A 31 6.18 -3.00 -18.45
N GLN A 32 5.50 -4.11 -18.11
CA GLN A 32 4.70 -4.21 -16.89
C GLN A 32 5.53 -3.92 -15.63
N SER A 33 6.70 -4.57 -15.50
CA SER A 33 7.58 -4.37 -14.35
C SER A 33 8.13 -2.95 -14.27
N LEU A 34 8.46 -2.34 -15.41
CA LEU A 34 8.93 -0.97 -15.45
C LEU A 34 7.82 0.01 -15.03
N SER A 35 6.60 -0.20 -15.51
CA SER A 35 5.45 0.63 -15.12
C SER A 35 5.16 0.52 -13.62
N ALA A 36 5.22 -0.68 -13.05
CA ALA A 36 5.04 -0.87 -11.60
C ALA A 36 6.11 -0.11 -10.79
N SER A 37 7.39 -0.27 -11.16
CA SER A 37 8.50 0.43 -10.50
C SER A 37 8.39 1.94 -10.62
N VAL A 38 8.09 2.48 -11.81
CA VAL A 38 7.87 3.91 -12.01
C VAL A 38 6.75 4.42 -11.10
N LEU A 39 5.61 3.71 -11.05
CA LEU A 39 4.48 4.11 -10.22
C LEU A 39 4.79 4.08 -8.72
N SER A 40 5.53 3.08 -8.23
CA SER A 40 5.96 3.04 -6.83
C SER A 40 6.95 4.13 -6.48
N ASP A 41 7.80 4.51 -7.44
CA ASP A 41 8.87 5.48 -7.26
C ASP A 41 8.37 6.95 -7.34
N LEU A 42 7.19 7.19 -7.93
CA LEU A 42 6.54 8.51 -7.91
C LEU A 42 6.26 9.06 -6.50
N GLY A 43 6.25 8.19 -5.48
CA GLY A 43 6.14 8.57 -4.07
C GLY A 43 7.18 9.59 -3.60
N GLY A 44 8.33 9.66 -4.27
CA GLY A 44 9.23 10.81 -4.22
C GLY A 44 10.32 10.77 -3.15
N THR A 45 10.48 9.68 -2.39
CA THR A 45 11.51 9.59 -1.36
C THR A 45 12.73 8.86 -1.90
N TYR A 46 13.88 9.54 -1.97
CA TYR A 46 15.12 8.97 -2.49
C TYR A 46 16.31 9.36 -1.61
N SER A 47 17.33 8.51 -1.56
CA SER A 47 18.65 8.87 -1.04
C SER A 47 19.34 9.91 -1.92
N TRP A 48 20.42 10.51 -1.42
CA TRP A 48 21.26 11.40 -2.23
C TRP A 48 21.82 10.71 -3.49
N SER A 49 22.06 9.39 -3.42
CA SER A 49 22.54 8.57 -4.54
C SER A 49 21.44 8.16 -5.53
N GLY A 50 20.19 8.53 -5.29
CA GLY A 50 19.05 8.20 -6.15
C GLY A 50 18.42 6.83 -5.90
N GLU A 51 18.82 6.12 -4.84
CA GLU A 51 18.14 4.88 -4.42
C GLU A 51 16.77 5.22 -3.79
N SER A 52 15.73 4.50 -4.20
CA SER A 52 14.36 4.71 -3.71
C SER A 52 14.24 4.33 -2.22
N TYR A 53 13.75 5.28 -1.43
CA TYR A 53 13.46 5.16 0.00
C TYR A 53 11.96 5.05 0.28
N THR A 54 11.11 4.93 -0.75
CA THR A 54 9.65 4.88 -0.61
C THR A 54 9.19 3.79 0.37
N VAL A 55 9.75 2.58 0.28
CA VAL A 55 9.41 1.47 1.19
C VAL A 55 9.82 1.79 2.64
N ALA A 56 11.01 2.36 2.84
CA ALA A 56 11.49 2.75 4.17
C ALA A 56 10.60 3.84 4.79
N TRP A 57 10.20 4.81 3.98
CA TRP A 57 9.28 5.87 4.39
C TRP A 57 7.90 5.33 4.77
N LEU A 58 7.32 4.43 3.96
CA LEU A 58 6.04 3.79 4.24
C LEU A 58 6.08 2.92 5.48
N THR A 59 7.11 2.08 5.63
CA THR A 59 7.24 1.21 6.82
C THR A 59 7.44 2.02 8.10
N LYS A 60 8.19 3.13 8.04
CA LYS A 60 8.27 4.11 9.15
C LYS A 60 6.89 4.69 9.49
N LYS A 61 6.13 5.10 8.47
CA LYS A 61 4.76 5.62 8.62
C LYS A 61 3.79 4.57 9.17
N ALA A 62 4.01 3.30 8.85
CA ALA A 62 3.29 2.16 9.40
C ALA A 62 3.66 1.84 10.86
N GLY A 63 4.57 2.59 11.49
CA GLY A 63 4.95 2.38 12.88
C GLY A 63 6.10 1.40 13.10
N LEU A 64 6.83 1.00 12.06
CA LEU A 64 8.07 0.22 12.20
C LEU A 64 9.19 1.13 12.73
N THR A 65 9.23 1.33 14.05
CA THR A 65 10.15 2.30 14.69
C THR A 65 11.38 1.67 15.33
N SER A 66 11.32 0.38 15.67
CA SER A 66 12.46 -0.34 16.25
C SER A 66 13.65 -0.39 15.29
N THR A 67 14.82 0.06 15.76
CA THR A 67 16.08 0.00 15.02
C THR A 67 16.43 -1.43 14.61
N SER A 68 16.18 -2.42 15.48
CA SER A 68 16.49 -3.83 15.17
C SER A 68 15.67 -4.36 13.99
N HIS A 69 14.40 -3.95 13.89
CA HIS A 69 13.51 -4.36 12.80
C HIS A 69 13.82 -3.57 11.52
N ARG A 70 14.12 -2.28 11.63
CA ARG A 70 14.53 -1.43 10.50
C ARG A 70 15.79 -1.93 9.81
N ASN A 71 16.76 -2.45 10.57
CA ASN A 71 18.00 -3.03 10.02
C ASN A 71 17.78 -4.30 9.18
N THR A 72 16.57 -4.90 9.20
CA THR A 72 16.23 -5.99 8.28
C THR A 72 15.98 -5.48 6.85
N ILE A 73 15.63 -4.19 6.70
CA ILE A 73 15.46 -3.53 5.42
C ILE A 73 16.85 -3.08 4.94
N ARG A 74 17.34 -3.72 3.88
CA ARG A 74 18.69 -3.50 3.35
C ARG A 74 18.77 -2.17 2.58
N ASN A 75 19.98 -1.64 2.49
CA ASN A 75 20.32 -0.46 1.66
C ASN A 75 19.54 0.80 2.01
N ILE A 76 19.21 0.98 3.30
CA ILE A 76 18.54 2.18 3.80
C ILE A 76 19.41 2.79 4.90
N ASP A 77 19.80 4.05 4.72
CA ASP A 77 20.26 4.87 5.82
C ASP A 77 19.06 5.54 6.50
N TRP A 78 18.68 5.03 7.67
CA TRP A 78 17.53 5.53 8.44
C TRP A 78 17.76 6.90 9.07
N LEU A 79 19.02 7.36 9.11
CA LEU A 79 19.44 8.67 9.62
C LEU A 79 19.61 9.70 8.49
N ASP A 80 19.47 9.28 7.24
CA ASP A 80 19.55 10.17 6.09
C ASP A 80 18.47 11.27 6.18
N SER A 81 18.90 12.53 6.01
CA SER A 81 18.01 13.69 6.00
C SER A 81 16.93 13.59 4.93
N CYS A 82 17.21 12.95 3.79
CA CYS A 82 16.24 12.73 2.74
C CYS A 82 15.05 11.86 3.20
N LEU A 83 15.25 10.96 4.18
CA LEU A 83 14.15 10.18 4.76
C LEU A 83 13.35 10.95 5.83
N GLN A 84 13.90 12.07 6.31
CA GLN A 84 13.29 12.95 7.32
C GLN A 84 12.67 14.21 6.69
N ASP A 85 12.86 14.41 5.39
CA ASP A 85 12.50 15.64 4.69
C ASP A 85 10.98 15.82 4.58
N ILE A 86 10.51 16.99 5.04
CA ILE A 86 9.11 17.39 5.02
C ILE A 86 8.72 17.92 3.63
N GLU A 87 9.65 18.47 2.83
CA GLU A 87 9.33 18.96 1.48
C GLU A 87 8.93 17.82 0.53
N ILE A 88 9.57 16.66 0.67
CA ILE A 88 9.18 15.41 -0.01
C ILE A 88 7.71 15.08 0.26
N SER A 89 7.19 15.38 1.46
CA SER A 89 5.79 15.14 1.79
C SER A 89 4.81 15.99 0.96
N THR A 90 5.21 17.19 0.52
CA THR A 90 4.36 18.07 -0.31
C THR A 90 4.27 17.56 -1.75
N TRP A 91 5.42 17.23 -2.36
CA TRP A 91 5.45 16.60 -3.69
C TRP A 91 4.65 15.30 -3.71
N SER A 92 4.91 14.44 -2.72
CA SER A 92 4.27 13.15 -2.58
C SER A 92 2.75 13.28 -2.47
N SER A 93 2.26 14.20 -1.63
CA SER A 93 0.82 14.46 -1.47
C SER A 93 0.17 14.99 -2.75
N ASN A 94 0.78 15.99 -3.40
CA ASN A 94 0.25 16.57 -4.63
C ASN A 94 0.17 15.55 -5.78
N SER A 95 1.22 14.74 -5.93
CA SER A 95 1.29 13.69 -6.94
C SER A 95 0.28 12.59 -6.68
N ALA A 96 0.16 12.12 -5.43
CA ALA A 96 -0.85 11.14 -5.04
C ALA A 96 -2.27 11.66 -5.32
N ARG A 97 -2.57 12.92 -4.99
CA ARG A 97 -3.87 13.54 -5.30
C ARG A 97 -4.16 13.59 -6.80
N ALA A 98 -3.17 13.91 -7.62
CA ALA A 98 -3.33 13.93 -9.07
C ALA A 98 -3.68 12.53 -9.61
N ILE A 99 -3.01 11.49 -9.12
CA ILE A 99 -3.26 10.10 -9.50
C ILE A 99 -4.63 9.62 -8.98
N ILE A 100 -4.97 9.89 -7.71
CA ILE A 100 -6.25 9.50 -7.11
C ILE A 100 -7.44 10.08 -7.89
N LYS A 101 -7.31 11.30 -8.45
CA LYS A 101 -8.36 11.94 -9.26
C LYS A 101 -8.69 11.19 -10.55
N ILE A 102 -7.86 10.25 -11.00
CA ILE A 102 -8.16 9.36 -12.12
C ILE A 102 -9.20 8.31 -11.69
N GLY A 103 -9.18 7.91 -10.42
CA GLY A 103 -10.20 7.07 -9.80
C GLY A 103 -9.97 5.58 -9.98
N VAL A 104 -11.07 4.85 -10.21
CA VAL A 104 -11.09 3.38 -10.27
C VAL A 104 -10.10 2.76 -11.26
N PRO A 105 -9.78 3.35 -12.43
CA PRO A 105 -8.77 2.79 -13.34
C PRO A 105 -7.41 2.55 -12.67
N VAL A 106 -6.96 3.47 -11.81
CA VAL A 106 -5.71 3.32 -11.05
C VAL A 106 -5.78 2.11 -10.13
N ILE A 107 -6.88 1.98 -9.39
CA ILE A 107 -7.11 0.89 -8.45
C ILE A 107 -7.12 -0.46 -9.18
N SER A 108 -7.84 -0.54 -10.30
CA SER A 108 -7.92 -1.77 -11.10
C SER A 108 -6.57 -2.17 -11.67
N ALA A 109 -5.77 -1.20 -12.16
CA ALA A 109 -4.43 -1.47 -12.67
C ALA A 109 -3.49 -1.96 -11.56
N LEU A 110 -3.53 -1.36 -10.37
CA LEU A 110 -2.76 -1.82 -9.21
C LEU A 110 -3.16 -3.23 -8.76
N ALA A 111 -4.44 -3.56 -8.77
CA ALA A 111 -4.92 -4.92 -8.52
C ALA A 111 -4.31 -5.92 -9.51
N LYS A 112 -4.33 -5.60 -10.81
CA LYS A 112 -3.69 -6.42 -11.84
C LYS A 112 -2.19 -6.54 -11.67
N GLY A 113 -1.53 -5.46 -11.26
CA GLY A 113 -0.11 -5.44 -10.93
C GLY A 113 0.23 -6.35 -9.75
N MET A 114 -0.55 -6.30 -8.65
CA MET A 114 -0.40 -7.19 -7.49
C MET A 114 -0.59 -8.68 -7.85
N GLN A 115 -1.46 -8.98 -8.82
CA GLN A 115 -1.67 -10.34 -9.33
C GLN A 115 -0.56 -10.81 -10.30
N SER A 116 0.41 -9.96 -10.65
CA SER A 116 1.48 -10.32 -11.58
C SER A 116 2.43 -11.36 -10.99
N LYS A 117 2.91 -12.26 -11.85
CA LYS A 117 3.95 -13.26 -11.52
C LYS A 117 5.35 -12.76 -11.82
N VAL A 118 5.48 -11.56 -12.36
CA VAL A 118 6.77 -10.94 -12.65
C VAL A 118 7.42 -10.50 -11.34
N LYS A 119 8.69 -10.87 -11.17
CA LYS A 119 9.44 -10.58 -9.94
C LYS A 119 9.48 -9.07 -9.70
N GLY A 120 9.10 -8.64 -8.50
CA GLY A 120 9.09 -7.23 -8.09
C GLY A 120 7.78 -6.51 -8.41
N THR A 121 7.15 -6.76 -9.55
CA THR A 121 5.93 -6.06 -10.02
C THR A 121 4.78 -6.08 -9.01
N SER A 122 4.55 -7.23 -8.38
CA SER A 122 3.49 -7.39 -7.38
C SER A 122 3.75 -6.52 -6.13
N ASN A 123 5.00 -6.52 -5.63
CA ASN A 123 5.42 -5.69 -4.51
C ASN A 123 5.44 -4.20 -4.87
N ASP A 124 5.93 -3.80 -6.04
CA ASP A 124 5.95 -2.40 -6.47
C ASP A 124 4.51 -1.84 -6.58
N SER A 125 3.58 -2.66 -7.08
CA SER A 125 2.15 -2.32 -7.12
C SER A 125 1.58 -2.14 -5.71
N LEU A 126 1.95 -3.00 -4.77
CA LEU A 126 1.57 -2.88 -3.35
C LEU A 126 2.14 -1.59 -2.73
N VAL A 127 3.40 -1.25 -3.01
CA VAL A 127 4.06 -0.03 -2.54
C VAL A 127 3.35 1.22 -3.05
N CYS A 128 3.01 1.25 -4.34
CA CYS A 128 2.21 2.32 -4.92
C CYS A 128 0.83 2.42 -4.23
N ALA A 129 0.14 1.30 -4.01
CA ALA A 129 -1.13 1.27 -3.29
C ALA A 129 -1.01 1.80 -1.86
N ALA A 130 0.06 1.45 -1.11
CA ALA A 130 0.28 1.96 0.24
C ALA A 130 0.50 3.48 0.27
N TRP A 131 1.24 3.99 -0.71
CA TRP A 131 1.46 5.41 -0.89
C TRP A 131 0.16 6.15 -1.19
N LEU A 132 -0.61 5.72 -2.19
CA LEU A 132 -1.91 6.34 -2.52
C LEU A 132 -2.91 6.21 -1.36
N GLY A 133 -2.95 5.04 -0.70
CA GLY A 133 -3.79 4.80 0.48
C GLY A 133 -3.51 5.79 1.61
N SER A 134 -2.25 6.18 1.79
CA SER A 134 -1.87 7.20 2.78
C SER A 134 -2.51 8.56 2.52
N GLU A 135 -2.59 8.96 1.24
CA GLU A 135 -3.21 10.23 0.85
C GLU A 135 -4.73 10.13 0.88
N LEU A 136 -5.31 8.99 0.51
CA LEU A 136 -6.75 8.74 0.65
C LEU A 136 -7.23 8.89 2.10
N VAL A 137 -6.43 8.46 3.09
CA VAL A 137 -6.72 8.69 4.51
C VAL A 137 -6.80 10.20 4.82
N ALA A 138 -5.86 10.99 4.30
CA ALA A 138 -5.80 12.43 4.53
C ALA A 138 -6.96 13.20 3.85
N LEU A 139 -7.49 12.66 2.75
CA LEU A 139 -8.67 13.20 2.06
C LEU A 139 -10.00 12.86 2.76
N GLY A 140 -10.01 11.95 3.74
CA GLY A 140 -11.20 11.55 4.49
C GLY A 140 -11.97 10.38 3.87
N GLU A 141 -13.27 10.29 4.18
CA GLU A 141 -14.14 9.28 3.57
C GLU A 141 -14.46 9.67 2.12
N ASN A 142 -14.13 8.79 1.17
CA ASN A 142 -14.51 8.96 -0.23
C ASN A 142 -14.87 7.59 -0.84
N ASP A 143 -15.68 7.61 -1.90
CA ASP A 143 -16.14 6.37 -2.55
C ASP A 143 -14.99 5.58 -3.20
N ILE A 144 -13.94 6.27 -3.66
CA ILE A 144 -12.75 5.64 -4.27
C ILE A 144 -12.06 4.71 -3.27
N ARG A 145 -11.95 5.10 -2.00
CA ARG A 145 -11.34 4.31 -0.93
C ARG A 145 -12.13 3.05 -0.66
N TYR A 146 -13.46 3.13 -0.70
CA TYR A 146 -14.32 1.96 -0.57
C TYR A 146 -14.19 1.03 -1.78
N SER A 147 -14.23 1.56 -3.01
CA SER A 147 -13.98 0.77 -4.22
C SER A 147 -12.59 0.12 -4.22
N ALA A 148 -11.58 0.83 -3.72
CA ALA A 148 -10.22 0.30 -3.54
C ALA A 148 -10.17 -0.88 -2.56
N CYS A 149 -10.92 -0.79 -1.46
CA CYS A 149 -11.09 -1.92 -0.55
C CYS A 149 -11.74 -3.10 -1.28
N GLU A 150 -12.86 -2.90 -1.96
CA GLU A 150 -13.56 -4.01 -2.66
C GLU A 150 -12.71 -4.70 -3.73
N ILE A 151 -11.93 -3.93 -4.48
CA ILE A 151 -11.14 -4.45 -5.60
C ILE A 151 -9.85 -5.14 -5.13
N MET A 152 -9.13 -4.55 -4.16
CA MET A 152 -7.75 -4.95 -3.85
C MET A 152 -7.60 -5.72 -2.53
N LEU A 153 -8.63 -5.83 -1.68
CA LEU A 153 -8.47 -6.37 -0.33
C LEU A 153 -7.76 -7.72 -0.27
N HIS A 154 -8.19 -8.67 -1.10
CA HIS A 154 -7.64 -10.02 -1.09
C HIS A 154 -6.23 -10.10 -1.66
N ASP A 155 -5.94 -9.29 -2.69
CA ASP A 155 -4.60 -9.16 -3.25
C ASP A 155 -3.65 -8.61 -2.19
N ILE A 156 -4.01 -7.52 -1.51
CA ILE A 156 -3.24 -6.95 -0.39
C ILE A 156 -3.06 -7.98 0.73
N ALA A 157 -4.13 -8.67 1.13
CA ALA A 157 -4.08 -9.62 2.24
C ALA A 157 -3.16 -10.83 1.96
N SER A 158 -2.91 -11.16 0.69
CA SER A 158 -1.99 -12.23 0.31
C SER A 158 -0.54 -11.90 0.67
N HIS A 159 -0.15 -10.62 0.62
CA HIS A 159 1.19 -10.13 0.98
C HIS A 159 1.47 -10.12 2.49
N LEU A 160 0.47 -10.41 3.34
CA LEU A 160 0.70 -10.60 4.77
C LEU A 160 1.46 -11.91 5.08
N HIS A 161 1.47 -12.84 4.12
CA HIS A 161 1.98 -14.19 4.32
C HIS A 161 3.41 -14.19 4.88
N PRO A 162 3.75 -15.03 5.88
CA PRO A 162 5.08 -15.03 6.52
C PRO A 162 6.26 -15.35 5.59
N GLY A 163 5.99 -15.83 4.38
CA GLY A 163 7.01 -16.06 3.35
C GLY A 163 7.56 -14.80 2.68
N PHE A 164 6.92 -13.64 2.88
CA PHE A 164 7.40 -12.34 2.39
C PHE A 164 8.30 -11.65 3.42
N GLU A 165 9.12 -10.72 2.93
CA GLU A 165 9.98 -9.88 3.76
C GLU A 165 9.15 -9.04 4.74
N LEU A 166 9.73 -8.70 5.89
CA LEU A 166 9.02 -7.92 6.92
C LEU A 166 8.51 -6.57 6.38
N ALA A 167 9.30 -5.89 5.55
CA ALA A 167 8.93 -4.62 4.95
C ALA A 167 7.65 -4.74 4.11
N GLU A 168 7.59 -5.72 3.22
CA GLU A 168 6.44 -5.98 2.34
C GLU A 168 5.19 -6.31 3.16
N ARG A 169 5.33 -7.15 4.20
CA ARG A 169 4.22 -7.50 5.10
C ARG A 169 3.70 -6.29 5.89
N VAL A 170 4.58 -5.40 6.34
CA VAL A 170 4.21 -4.16 7.03
C VAL A 170 3.52 -3.19 6.08
N VAL A 171 4.01 -3.06 4.84
CA VAL A 171 3.36 -2.25 3.79
C VAL A 171 1.98 -2.81 3.47
N ALA A 172 1.82 -4.12 3.35
CA ALA A 172 0.51 -4.76 3.16
C ALA A 172 -0.45 -4.49 4.33
N CYS A 173 0.04 -4.59 5.56
CA CYS A 173 -0.74 -4.25 6.75
C CYS A 173 -1.20 -2.79 6.72
N MET A 174 -0.32 -1.87 6.30
CA MET A 174 -0.65 -0.47 6.14
C MET A 174 -1.67 -0.23 5.03
N CYS A 175 -1.59 -0.95 3.90
CA CYS A 175 -2.62 -0.93 2.87
C CYS A 175 -3.98 -1.35 3.44
N LEU A 176 -4.06 -2.48 4.14
CA LEU A 176 -5.32 -2.93 4.76
C LEU A 176 -5.88 -1.85 5.67
N TYR A 177 -5.06 -1.36 6.60
CA TYR A 177 -5.45 -0.29 7.52
C TYR A 177 -6.00 0.94 6.79
N ASN A 178 -5.29 1.38 5.75
CA ASN A 178 -5.67 2.55 4.97
C ASN A 178 -6.94 2.31 4.15
N TYR A 179 -7.20 1.13 3.61
CA TYR A 179 -8.37 0.90 2.75
C TYR A 179 -9.61 0.42 3.51
N THR A 180 -9.47 -0.23 4.67
CA THR A 180 -10.59 -0.83 5.41
C THR A 180 -11.21 0.07 6.47
N SER A 181 -11.31 1.38 6.24
CA SER A 181 -12.02 2.30 7.16
C SER A 181 -13.48 2.49 6.76
N GLY A 182 -14.29 3.07 7.67
CA GLY A 182 -15.70 3.39 7.40
C GLY A 182 -16.47 2.15 6.93
N LYS A 183 -17.11 2.26 5.75
CA LYS A 183 -17.84 1.17 5.08
C LYS A 183 -16.98 -0.06 4.80
N GLY A 184 -15.67 0.11 4.59
CA GLY A 184 -14.73 -0.98 4.31
C GLY A 184 -14.41 -1.87 5.52
N LYS A 185 -14.77 -1.47 6.75
CA LYS A 185 -14.48 -2.27 7.96
C LYS A 185 -15.11 -3.66 7.93
N GLN A 186 -16.32 -3.77 7.39
CA GLN A 186 -17.01 -5.07 7.29
C GLN A 186 -16.29 -6.04 6.37
N MET A 187 -15.53 -5.54 5.40
CA MET A 187 -14.77 -6.38 4.46
C MET A 187 -13.61 -7.11 5.16
N LEU A 188 -13.13 -6.64 6.31
CA LEU A 188 -12.14 -7.36 7.12
C LEU A 188 -12.63 -8.77 7.55
N MET A 189 -13.94 -8.99 7.55
CA MET A 189 -14.57 -10.26 7.87
C MET A 189 -14.37 -11.31 6.78
N SER A 190 -14.11 -10.89 5.54
CA SER A 190 -13.79 -11.82 4.45
C SER A 190 -12.35 -12.34 4.52
N LEU A 191 -11.52 -11.80 5.43
CA LEU A 191 -10.14 -12.25 5.59
C LEU A 191 -10.08 -13.69 6.10
N SER A 192 -9.24 -14.47 5.43
CA SER A 192 -8.93 -15.84 5.83
C SER A 192 -8.32 -15.89 7.24
N GLU A 193 -8.46 -17.04 7.92
CA GLU A 193 -7.80 -17.22 9.22
C GLU A 193 -6.27 -17.09 9.10
N GLY A 194 -5.68 -17.51 7.97
CA GLY A 194 -4.25 -17.34 7.72
C GLY A 194 -3.81 -15.88 7.63
N SER A 195 -4.62 -15.02 7.00
CA SER A 195 -4.38 -13.57 6.96
C SER A 195 -4.51 -12.96 8.36
N ARG A 196 -5.53 -13.36 9.14
CA ARG A 196 -5.73 -12.91 10.53
C ARG A 196 -4.59 -13.34 11.44
N GLU A 197 -4.11 -14.58 11.30
CA GLU A 197 -2.94 -15.06 12.02
C GLU A 197 -1.67 -14.28 11.63
N SER A 198 -1.52 -13.94 10.36
CA SER A 198 -0.42 -13.09 9.90
C SER A 198 -0.46 -11.69 10.52
N LEU A 199 -1.65 -11.11 10.68
CA LEU A 199 -1.86 -9.85 11.42
C LEU A 199 -1.49 -10.00 12.91
N ARG A 200 -1.89 -11.10 13.58
CA ARG A 200 -1.50 -11.37 14.98
C ARG A 200 0.01 -11.45 15.17
N ARG A 201 0.75 -11.90 14.17
CA ARG A 201 2.22 -11.90 14.20
C ARG A 201 2.81 -10.52 13.91
N LEU A 202 2.11 -9.69 13.14
CA LEU A 202 2.55 -8.32 12.81
C LEU A 202 2.25 -7.30 13.91
N SER A 203 1.33 -7.60 14.83
CA SER A 203 0.98 -6.68 15.93
C SER A 203 2.17 -6.31 16.81
N SER A 204 3.17 -7.19 16.96
CA SER A 204 4.41 -6.86 17.68
C SER A 204 5.34 -5.89 16.93
N PHE A 205 5.06 -5.62 15.65
CA PHE A 205 5.88 -4.77 14.78
C PHE A 205 5.19 -3.45 14.38
N THR A 206 3.85 -3.44 14.35
CA THR A 206 3.06 -2.26 13.95
C THR A 206 1.73 -2.21 14.71
N TRP A 207 1.41 -1.02 15.22
CA TRP A 207 0.14 -0.71 15.86
C TRP A 207 -1.06 -0.84 14.89
N MET A 208 -0.85 -0.71 13.57
CA MET A 208 -1.93 -0.85 12.59
C MET A 208 -2.49 -2.27 12.58
N ALA A 209 -1.63 -3.28 12.78
CA ALA A 209 -2.07 -4.67 12.90
C ALA A 209 -2.91 -4.90 14.17
N GLU A 210 -2.55 -4.25 15.29
CA GLU A 210 -3.35 -4.29 16.52
C GLU A 210 -4.75 -3.72 16.31
N GLU A 211 -4.86 -2.55 15.67
CA GLU A 211 -6.16 -1.92 15.40
C GLU A 211 -7.02 -2.76 14.45
N LEU A 212 -6.42 -3.30 13.38
CA LEU A 212 -7.13 -4.19 12.45
C LEU A 212 -7.70 -5.42 13.17
N LEU A 213 -6.93 -6.02 14.08
CA LEU A 213 -7.37 -7.18 14.86
C LEU A 213 -8.52 -6.83 15.80
N GLN A 214 -8.45 -5.69 16.49
CA GLN A 214 -9.53 -5.23 17.37
C GLN A 214 -10.84 -5.06 16.60
N VAL A 215 -10.79 -4.52 15.37
CA VAL A 215 -11.97 -4.41 14.50
C VAL A 215 -12.51 -5.78 14.15
N THR A 216 -11.66 -6.73 13.76
CA THR A 216 -12.12 -8.10 13.44
C THR A 216 -12.71 -8.84 14.64
N ASP A 217 -12.09 -8.72 15.82
CA ASP A 217 -12.55 -9.39 17.05
C ASP A 217 -13.86 -8.76 17.58
N TYR A 218 -14.11 -7.47 17.31
CA TYR A 218 -15.41 -6.83 17.62
C TYR A 218 -16.57 -7.44 16.81
N PHE A 219 -16.34 -7.72 15.52
CA PHE A 219 -17.38 -8.29 14.64
C PHE A 219 -17.45 -9.82 14.70
N LEU A 220 -16.37 -10.51 15.09
CA LEU A 220 -16.33 -11.95 15.38
C LEU A 220 -15.97 -12.17 16.85
N PRO A 221 -16.94 -12.05 17.78
CA PRO A 221 -16.67 -12.39 19.17
C PRO A 221 -16.15 -13.82 19.21
N ARG A 222 -14.96 -14.03 19.78
CA ARG A 222 -14.42 -15.37 19.99
C ARG A 222 -15.45 -16.17 20.77
N LYS A 223 -15.80 -17.37 20.29
CA LYS A 223 -16.56 -18.30 21.13
C LYS A 223 -15.76 -18.52 22.42
N PRO A 224 -16.37 -18.39 23.61
CA PRO A 224 -15.67 -18.68 24.85
C PRO A 224 -15.12 -20.11 24.75
N VAL A 225 -13.82 -20.24 25.01
CA VAL A 225 -13.17 -21.55 25.15
C VAL A 225 -13.97 -22.27 26.22
N SER A 226 -14.70 -23.30 25.83
CA SER A 226 -15.37 -24.18 26.77
C SER A 226 -14.26 -24.82 27.59
N THR A 227 -14.10 -24.38 28.83
CA THR A 227 -13.35 -25.11 29.84
C THR A 227 -14.06 -26.45 30.00
N VAL A 228 -13.62 -27.45 29.22
CA VAL A 228 -13.93 -28.83 29.50
C VAL A 228 -13.17 -29.13 30.78
N GLY A 229 -13.94 -29.20 31.87
CA GLY A 229 -13.43 -29.57 33.18
C GLY A 229 -12.72 -30.91 33.11
N ILE A 230 -11.55 -30.94 33.75
CA ILE A 230 -10.96 -32.16 34.30
C ILE A 230 -11.08 -32.02 35.81
#